data_AF-A7DWH1-F1
#
_entry.id   AF-A7DWH1-F1
#
_cell.length_a   1.000
_cell.length_b   1.000
_cell.length_c   1.000
_cell.angle_alpha   90.00
_cell.angle_beta   90.00
_cell.angle_gamma   90.00
#
_symmetry.space_group_name_H-M   'P 1'
#
loop_
_entity.id
_entity.type
_entity.pdbx_description
1 polymer ?
#
loop_
_entity_poly.entity_id
_entity_poly.type
_entity_poly.pdbx_seq_one_letter_code
_entity_poly.pdbx_strand_id
1 'polypeptide(L)'
;MPITEYIKRKFISQIKSDIHSNILLDIKAKIETSVESWQVFSKELPNIKYIKVTPFQKDYRTIRLLVNVTSETHFEFICKEKTEIRDIQRKHTIEYLLFFDDEVIMSLVEIGELRKVKFDSETQLDSTLLPYMYQTKYEEEAEQFLNTFYSSALKLPQPIDPLIAINSLGLTLLESPLSPDGSIRGQSHFRSELARVYDHTYNSYKSLVVSEGTVIL
;
A
#
# COMPACT_ATOMS: atom_id res chain seq x y z
N MET A 1 -1.82 -5.60 -9.20
CA MET A 1 -1.05 -4.50 -9.82
C MET A 1 0.02 -4.08 -8.83
N PRO A 2 1.29 -3.85 -9.23
CA PRO A 2 2.33 -3.45 -8.29
C PRO A 2 2.00 -2.14 -7.57
N ILE A 3 2.34 -2.03 -6.28
CA ILE A 3 2.01 -0.89 -5.42
C ILE A 3 2.53 0.44 -5.98
N THR A 4 3.72 0.45 -6.59
CA THR A 4 4.27 1.67 -7.19
C THR A 4 3.37 2.19 -8.31
N GLU A 5 2.84 1.32 -9.17
CA GLU A 5 1.92 1.73 -10.25
C GLU A 5 0.54 2.11 -9.70
N TYR A 6 0.06 1.44 -8.65
CA TYR A 6 -1.17 1.85 -7.96
C TYR A 6 -1.06 3.29 -7.42
N ILE A 7 0.01 3.59 -6.69
CA ILE A 7 0.25 4.91 -6.10
C ILE A 7 0.41 5.98 -7.18
N LYS A 8 1.12 5.69 -8.27
CA LYS A 8 1.23 6.60 -9.43
C LYS A 8 -0.13 6.88 -10.06
N ARG A 9 -1.00 5.87 -10.18
CA ARG A 9 -2.31 6.06 -10.81
C ARG A 9 -3.27 6.83 -9.91
N LYS A 10 -3.31 6.54 -8.61
CA LYS A 10 -4.33 7.07 -7.69
C LYS A 10 -3.90 8.33 -6.96
N PHE A 11 -2.61 8.49 -6.64
CA PHE A 11 -2.14 9.50 -5.68
C PHE A 11 -1.03 10.43 -6.21
N ILE A 12 -0.69 10.39 -7.50
CA ILE A 12 0.41 11.22 -8.04
C ILE A 12 0.18 12.72 -7.87
N SER A 13 -1.06 13.19 -7.98
CA SER A 13 -1.40 14.61 -7.79
C SER A 13 -1.16 15.05 -6.35
N GLN A 14 -1.51 14.21 -5.38
CA GLN A 14 -1.26 14.47 -3.95
C GLN A 14 0.24 14.53 -3.68
N ILE A 15 1.01 13.52 -4.15
CA ILE A 15 2.48 13.49 -4.00
C ILE A 15 3.12 14.76 -4.57
N LYS A 16 2.69 15.20 -5.76
CA LYS A 16 3.18 16.42 -6.38
C LYS A 16 2.88 17.66 -5.53
N SER A 17 1.66 17.77 -4.99
CA SER A 17 1.24 18.87 -4.12
C SER A 17 2.04 18.93 -2.82
N ASP A 18 2.27 17.77 -2.19
CA ASP A 18 3.01 17.65 -0.94
C ASP A 18 4.48 18.05 -1.12
N ILE A 19 5.11 17.57 -2.20
CA ILE A 19 6.48 17.99 -2.60
C ILE A 19 6.53 19.48 -2.89
N HIS A 20 5.59 20.00 -3.68
CA HIS A 20 5.56 21.41 -4.06
C HIS A 20 5.52 22.33 -2.84
N SER A 21 4.63 22.01 -1.89
CA SER A 21 4.45 22.74 -0.64
C SER A 21 5.73 22.71 0.19
N ASN A 22 6.37 21.54 0.32
CA ASN A 22 7.63 21.40 1.06
C ASN A 22 8.79 22.19 0.42
N ILE A 23 8.99 22.06 -0.90
CA ILE A 23 10.06 22.78 -1.60
C ILE A 23 9.85 24.30 -1.51
N LEU A 24 8.61 24.77 -1.66
CA LEU A 24 8.28 26.19 -1.59
C LEU A 24 8.56 26.76 -0.20
N LEU A 25 8.21 26.04 0.87
CA LEU A 25 8.52 26.44 2.26
C LEU A 25 10.03 26.55 2.48
N ASP A 26 10.80 25.55 2.03
CA ASP A 26 12.26 25.56 2.15
C ASP A 26 12.90 26.74 1.39
N ILE A 27 12.41 27.06 0.19
CA ILE A 27 12.93 28.19 -0.60
C ILE A 27 12.60 29.51 0.08
N LYS A 28 11.35 29.69 0.56
CA LYS A 28 10.94 30.90 1.26
C LYS A 28 11.78 31.15 2.52
N ALA A 29 12.01 30.12 3.33
CA ALA A 29 12.86 30.22 4.51
C ALA A 29 14.29 30.67 4.18
N LYS A 30 14.87 30.20 3.06
CA LYS A 30 16.19 30.65 2.59
C LYS A 30 16.18 32.11 2.12
N ILE A 31 15.11 32.54 1.46
CA ILE A 31 14.97 33.92 0.97
C ILE A 31 14.80 34.93 2.10
N GLU A 32 14.07 34.58 3.15
CA GLU A 32 13.92 35.45 4.33
C GLU A 32 15.27 35.81 4.97
N THR A 33 16.29 34.97 4.79
CA THR A 33 17.66 35.24 5.25
C THR A 33 18.52 36.02 4.24
N SER A 34 18.02 36.29 3.05
CA SER A 34 18.76 36.98 1.98
C SER A 34 18.60 38.50 2.07
N VAL A 35 19.62 39.23 1.59
CA VAL A 35 19.64 40.71 1.61
C VAL A 35 18.66 41.31 0.58
N GLU A 36 18.36 40.57 -0.48
CA GLU A 36 17.47 41.01 -1.56
C GLU A 36 16.03 40.56 -1.30
N SER A 37 15.04 41.42 -1.57
CA SER A 37 13.62 41.12 -1.36
C SER A 37 13.05 40.25 -2.50
N TRP A 38 13.41 38.97 -2.53
CA TRP A 38 12.90 38.03 -3.52
C TRP A 38 11.48 37.57 -3.23
N GLN A 39 10.69 37.44 -4.28
CA GLN A 39 9.42 36.72 -4.30
C GLN A 39 9.59 35.45 -5.15
N VAL A 40 8.98 34.35 -4.71
CA VAL A 40 9.06 33.06 -5.42
C VAL A 40 7.70 32.52 -5.70
N PHE A 41 7.54 32.11 -6.96
CA PHE A 41 6.34 31.50 -7.47
C PHE A 41 6.69 30.24 -8.26
N SER A 42 5.77 29.29 -8.24
CA SER A 42 5.79 28.16 -9.16
C SER A 42 4.35 27.92 -9.61
N LYS A 43 4.13 28.07 -10.91
CA LYS A 43 2.80 27.97 -11.54
C LYS A 43 2.36 26.54 -11.79
N GLU A 44 3.29 25.59 -11.71
CA GLU A 44 3.07 24.20 -12.07
C GLU A 44 3.49 23.27 -10.94
N LEU A 45 2.79 22.14 -10.84
CA LEU A 45 3.20 21.07 -9.95
C LEU A 45 4.50 20.40 -10.44
N PRO A 46 5.33 19.87 -9.54
CA PRO A 46 6.59 19.23 -9.90
C PRO A 46 6.43 18.12 -10.95
N ASN A 47 7.37 18.06 -11.88
CA ASN A 47 7.51 16.94 -12.80
C ASN A 47 8.23 15.78 -12.09
N ILE A 48 7.61 14.61 -12.03
CA ILE A 48 8.15 13.43 -11.34
C ILE A 48 8.98 12.63 -12.33
N LYS A 49 10.30 12.63 -12.16
CA LYS A 49 11.24 11.88 -13.03
C LYS A 49 11.40 10.43 -12.58
N TYR A 50 11.32 10.19 -11.27
CA TYR A 50 11.45 8.87 -10.67
C TYR A 50 10.56 8.76 -9.44
N ILE A 51 9.95 7.59 -9.27
CA ILE A 51 9.20 7.23 -8.08
C ILE A 51 9.35 5.73 -7.83
N LYS A 52 9.64 5.39 -6.57
CA LYS A 52 9.63 4.01 -6.08
C LYS A 52 8.96 3.97 -4.71
N VAL A 53 8.00 3.07 -4.56
CA VAL A 53 7.29 2.85 -3.31
C VAL A 53 7.80 1.58 -2.66
N THR A 54 8.16 1.67 -1.38
CA THR A 54 8.50 0.50 -0.54
C THR A 54 7.47 0.39 0.59
N PRO A 55 6.60 -0.63 0.56
CA PRO A 55 5.55 -0.82 1.55
C PRO A 55 6.05 -1.60 2.79
N PHE A 56 5.50 -1.25 3.94
CA PHE A 56 5.73 -1.92 5.22
C PHE A 56 4.39 -2.12 5.93
N GLN A 57 4.09 -3.35 6.33
CA GLN A 57 2.91 -3.65 7.13
C GLN A 57 3.07 -3.03 8.51
N LYS A 58 2.04 -2.30 8.95
CA LYS A 58 1.97 -1.75 10.31
C LYS A 58 0.98 -2.54 11.16
N ASP A 59 -0.17 -2.85 10.57
CA ASP A 59 -1.21 -3.71 11.10
C ASP A 59 -2.04 -4.28 9.92
N TYR A 60 -3.18 -4.89 10.20
CA TYR A 60 -4.04 -5.54 9.20
C TYR A 60 -4.82 -4.56 8.31
N ARG A 61 -4.90 -3.26 8.64
CA ARG A 61 -5.60 -2.22 7.86
C ARG A 61 -4.70 -1.06 7.41
N THR A 62 -3.46 -1.03 7.89
CA THR A 62 -2.55 0.09 7.68
C THR A 62 -1.23 -0.38 7.09
N ILE A 63 -0.84 0.25 5.98
CA ILE A 63 0.47 0.07 5.36
C ILE A 63 1.22 1.40 5.42
N ARG A 64 2.44 1.37 5.95
CA ARG A 64 3.38 2.47 5.86
C ARG A 64 4.08 2.43 4.51
N LEU A 65 4.12 3.55 3.80
CA LEU A 65 4.78 3.68 2.50
C LEU A 65 5.98 4.59 2.62
N LEU A 66 7.15 4.09 2.22
CA LEU A 66 8.32 4.93 1.95
C LEU A 66 8.44 5.16 0.44
N VAL A 67 8.21 6.40 0.02
CA VAL A 67 8.17 6.81 -1.37
C VAL A 67 9.42 7.62 -1.69
N ASN A 68 10.35 6.98 -2.40
CA ASN A 68 11.53 7.67 -2.92
C ASN A 68 11.17 8.34 -4.24
N VAL A 69 11.29 9.67 -4.29
CA VAL A 69 10.89 10.49 -5.42
C VAL A 69 12.06 11.35 -5.90
N THR A 70 12.22 11.48 -7.22
CA THR A 70 13.00 12.56 -7.83
C THR A 70 12.05 13.45 -8.63
N SER A 71 12.04 14.73 -8.31
CA SER A 71 11.14 15.72 -8.90
C SER A 71 11.92 16.95 -9.39
N GLU A 72 11.43 17.56 -10.44
CA GLU A 72 11.94 18.81 -11.01
C GLU A 72 10.82 19.84 -10.99
N THR A 73 11.10 21.03 -10.48
CA THR A 73 10.11 22.10 -10.37
C THR A 73 10.69 23.39 -10.94
N HIS A 74 9.92 24.04 -11.82
CA HIS A 74 10.25 25.34 -12.38
C HIS A 74 9.80 26.42 -11.39
N PHE A 75 10.73 27.29 -10.99
CA PHE A 75 10.47 28.42 -10.11
C PHE A 75 10.85 29.74 -10.78
N GLU A 76 9.97 30.73 -10.62
CA GLU A 76 10.21 32.12 -10.97
C GLU A 76 10.59 32.88 -9.69
N PHE A 77 11.80 33.41 -9.65
CA PHE A 77 12.31 34.29 -8.62
C PHE A 77 12.25 35.72 -9.14
N ILE A 78 11.55 36.61 -8.43
CA ILE A 78 11.33 37.98 -8.86
C ILE A 78 11.83 38.92 -7.75
N CYS A 79 12.68 39.88 -8.10
CA CYS A 79 12.99 41.03 -7.26
C CYS A 79 12.80 42.32 -8.06
N LYS A 80 13.06 43.49 -7.45
CA LYS A 80 12.76 44.79 -8.07
C LYS A 80 13.42 45.01 -9.44
N GLU A 81 14.60 44.44 -9.65
CA GLU A 81 15.45 44.75 -10.80
C GLU A 81 15.60 43.59 -11.78
N LYS A 82 15.17 42.37 -11.40
CA LYS A 82 15.36 41.17 -12.21
C LYS A 82 14.36 40.07 -11.90
N THR A 83 14.14 39.25 -12.92
CA THR A 83 13.46 37.96 -12.83
C THR A 83 14.44 36.86 -13.20
N GLU A 84 14.54 35.84 -12.37
CA GLU A 84 15.35 34.65 -12.62
C GLU A 84 14.45 33.43 -12.65
N ILE A 85 14.66 32.57 -13.63
CA ILE A 85 13.97 31.27 -13.73
C ILE A 85 14.98 30.20 -13.35
N ARG A 86 14.59 29.29 -12.45
CA ARG A 86 15.45 28.19 -12.03
C ARG A 86 14.67 26.89 -11.98
N ASP A 87 15.28 25.85 -12.55
CA ASP A 87 14.81 24.48 -12.45
C ASP A 87 15.46 23.83 -11.24
N ILE A 88 14.64 23.47 -10.27
CA ILE A 88 15.09 22.89 -9.02
C ILE A 88 14.73 21.41 -9.02
N GLN A 89 15.75 20.59 -9.20
CA GLN A 89 15.63 19.16 -9.00
C GLN A 89 15.88 18.80 -7.52
N ARG A 90 14.97 18.04 -6.92
CA ARG A 90 15.14 17.48 -5.58
C ARG A 90 14.85 16.00 -5.53
N LYS A 91 15.46 15.35 -4.55
CA LYS A 91 15.25 13.94 -4.23
C LYS A 91 14.76 13.84 -2.80
N HIS A 92 13.63 13.17 -2.60
CA HIS A 92 12.98 13.06 -1.32
C HIS A 92 12.69 11.60 -1.00
N THR A 93 12.67 11.29 0.30
CA THR A 93 11.91 10.15 0.81
C THR A 93 10.71 10.72 1.53
N ILE A 94 9.52 10.32 1.09
CA ILE A 94 8.26 10.73 1.68
C ILE A 94 7.65 9.54 2.39
N GLU A 95 7.19 9.76 3.61
CA GLU A 95 6.48 8.76 4.37
C GLU A 95 4.98 9.04 4.34
N TYR A 96 4.21 8.03 3.96
CA TYR A 96 2.75 8.04 4.02
C TYR A 96 2.24 6.87 4.84
N LEU A 97 1.04 7.02 5.41
CA LEU A 97 0.20 5.91 5.86
C LEU A 97 -0.92 5.70 4.85
N LEU A 98 -1.12 4.45 4.45
CA LEU A 98 -2.18 4.00 3.58
C LEU A 98 -3.18 3.19 4.40
N PHE A 99 -4.42 3.66 4.44
CA PHE A 99 -5.53 3.04 5.17
C PHE A 99 -6.48 2.35 4.20
N PHE A 100 -6.88 1.13 4.54
CA PHE A 100 -7.83 0.32 3.76
C PHE A 100 -9.17 0.26 4.50
N ASP A 101 -10.00 1.28 4.27
CA ASP A 101 -11.42 1.29 4.64
C ASP A 101 -12.28 1.11 3.37
N ASP A 102 -13.52 1.63 3.33
CA ASP A 102 -14.39 1.60 2.13
C ASP A 102 -13.70 2.22 0.90
N GLU A 103 -12.88 3.24 1.13
CA GLU A 103 -11.95 3.79 0.16
C GLU A 103 -10.52 3.79 0.70
N VAL A 104 -9.56 3.55 -0.19
CA VAL A 104 -8.14 3.66 0.18
C VAL A 104 -7.75 5.13 0.34
N ILE A 105 -7.30 5.51 1.54
CA ILE A 105 -6.89 6.86 1.91
C ILE A 105 -5.37 6.88 2.14
N MET A 106 -4.69 7.93 1.66
CA MET A 106 -3.26 8.14 1.85
C MET A 106 -3.02 9.43 2.66
N SER A 107 -2.35 9.30 3.81
CA SER A 107 -2.05 10.40 4.73
C SER A 107 -0.55 10.66 4.80
N LEU A 108 -0.15 11.93 4.63
CA LEU A 108 1.24 12.36 4.72
C LEU A 108 1.73 12.32 6.17
N VAL A 109 2.90 11.71 6.40
CA VAL A 109 3.57 11.70 7.71
C VAL A 109 4.73 12.68 7.73
N GLU A 110 5.72 12.47 6.85
CA GLU A 110 6.91 13.32 6.78
C GLU A 110 7.48 13.37 5.36
N ILE A 111 8.16 14.48 5.05
CA ILE A 111 9.00 14.64 3.86
C ILE A 111 10.42 14.91 4.33
N GLY A 112 11.37 14.07 3.92
CA GLY A 112 12.77 14.21 4.26
C GLY A 112 13.70 14.13 3.05
N GLU A 113 14.99 14.24 3.32
CA GLU A 113 16.03 13.97 2.33
C GLU A 113 15.96 12.51 1.85
N LEU A 114 16.40 12.27 0.61
CA LEU A 114 16.46 10.92 0.07
C LEU A 114 17.32 10.01 0.95
N ARG A 115 16.70 8.95 1.48
CA ARG A 115 17.38 7.89 2.23
C ARG A 115 17.28 6.54 1.54
N LYS A 116 18.32 5.72 1.73
CA LYS A 116 18.25 4.30 1.34
C LYS A 116 17.29 3.60 2.29
N VAL A 117 16.29 2.95 1.73
CA VAL A 117 15.37 2.09 2.47
C VAL A 117 16.07 0.75 2.73
N LYS A 118 16.32 0.43 4.00
CA LYS A 118 16.87 -0.87 4.40
C LYS A 118 15.77 -1.91 4.31
N PHE A 119 16.14 -3.12 3.87
CA PHE A 119 15.22 -4.25 3.89
C PHE A 119 14.88 -4.63 5.32
N ASP A 120 13.60 -4.87 5.57
CA ASP A 120 13.08 -5.36 6.84
C ASP A 120 12.29 -6.65 6.60
N SER A 121 12.84 -7.79 7.04
CA SER A 121 12.20 -9.10 6.90
C SER A 121 10.95 -9.30 7.75
N GLU A 122 10.73 -8.45 8.74
CA GLU A 122 9.57 -8.52 9.63
C GLU A 122 8.37 -7.81 9.01
N THR A 123 8.58 -6.59 8.53
CA THR A 123 7.46 -5.72 8.18
C THR A 123 7.39 -5.36 6.71
N GLN A 124 8.49 -5.50 5.94
CA GLN A 124 8.46 -5.09 4.55
C GLN A 124 7.58 -6.02 3.72
N LEU A 125 6.74 -5.43 2.89
CA LEU A 125 5.96 -6.14 1.89
C LEU A 125 6.64 -6.07 0.53
N ASP A 126 6.37 -7.04 -0.32
CA ASP A 126 6.82 -7.01 -1.70
C ASP A 126 6.00 -6.00 -2.54
N SER A 127 6.31 -5.92 -3.83
CA SER A 127 5.61 -4.99 -4.73
C SER A 127 4.12 -5.31 -4.92
N THR A 128 3.68 -6.51 -4.57
CA THR A 128 2.29 -6.99 -4.61
C THR A 128 1.59 -6.96 -3.25
N LEU A 129 2.24 -6.39 -2.23
CA LEU A 129 1.78 -6.32 -0.84
C LEU A 129 1.79 -7.66 -0.11
N LEU A 130 2.59 -8.63 -0.56
CA LEU A 130 2.79 -9.90 0.15
C LEU A 130 3.96 -9.79 1.14
N PRO A 131 3.82 -10.33 2.37
CA PRO A 131 4.90 -10.34 3.35
C PRO A 131 5.99 -11.36 2.98
N TYR A 132 7.22 -11.09 3.41
CA TYR A 132 8.32 -12.05 3.34
C TYR A 132 8.30 -12.97 4.56
N MET A 133 7.71 -14.16 4.42
CA MET A 133 7.61 -15.12 5.52
C MET A 133 8.65 -16.24 5.39
N TYR A 134 9.65 -16.22 6.28
CA TYR A 134 10.65 -17.28 6.39
C TYR A 134 10.10 -18.49 7.13
N GLN A 135 10.57 -19.69 6.78
CA GLN A 135 10.13 -20.94 7.40
C GLN A 135 10.25 -20.93 8.93
N THR A 136 11.27 -20.26 9.46
CA THR A 136 11.50 -20.13 10.91
C THR A 136 10.43 -19.33 11.63
N LYS A 137 9.59 -18.58 10.91
CA LYS A 137 8.51 -17.75 11.46
C LYS A 137 7.12 -18.34 11.29
N TYR A 138 6.96 -19.44 10.57
CA TYR A 138 5.64 -20.01 10.30
C TYR A 138 4.85 -20.29 11.58
N GLU A 139 5.51 -20.77 12.63
CA GLU A 139 4.87 -21.04 13.91
C GLU A 139 4.44 -19.76 14.62
N GLU A 140 5.32 -18.75 14.65
CA GLU A 140 5.03 -17.46 15.28
C GLU A 140 3.85 -16.75 14.59
N GLU A 141 3.83 -16.73 13.26
CA GLU A 141 2.76 -16.12 12.47
C GLU A 141 1.43 -16.87 12.64
N ALA A 142 1.47 -18.21 12.71
CA ALA A 142 0.30 -19.03 13.01
C ALA A 142 -0.24 -18.75 14.42
N GLU A 143 0.64 -18.63 15.42
CA GLU A 143 0.27 -18.28 16.79
C GLU A 143 -0.31 -16.87 16.87
N GLN A 144 0.26 -15.88 16.18
CA GLN A 144 -0.27 -14.52 16.11
C GLN A 144 -1.65 -14.48 15.43
N PHE A 145 -1.85 -15.25 14.36
CA PHE A 145 -3.16 -15.39 13.70
C PHE A 145 -4.20 -15.97 14.67
N LEU A 146 -3.86 -17.05 15.38
CA LEU A 146 -4.72 -17.63 16.40
C LEU A 146 -4.97 -16.66 17.54
N ASN A 147 -3.96 -15.92 18.02
CA ASN A 147 -4.15 -14.94 19.08
C ASN A 147 -5.10 -13.81 18.65
N THR A 148 -5.05 -13.42 17.37
CA THR A 148 -5.87 -12.33 16.82
C THR A 148 -7.34 -12.74 16.68
N PHE A 149 -7.62 -13.91 16.10
CA PHE A 149 -8.99 -14.32 15.75
C PHE A 149 -9.58 -15.38 16.69
N TYR A 150 -8.73 -16.15 17.37
CA TYR A 150 -9.09 -17.34 18.15
C TYR A 150 -8.33 -17.42 19.48
N SER A 151 -8.17 -16.30 20.20
CA SER A 151 -7.32 -16.24 21.42
C SER A 151 -7.66 -17.30 22.48
N SER A 152 -8.90 -17.79 22.53
CA SER A 152 -9.31 -18.90 23.38
C SER A 152 -8.69 -20.25 22.97
N ALA A 153 -8.46 -20.48 21.68
CA ALA A 153 -7.89 -21.71 21.14
C ALA A 153 -6.43 -21.93 21.54
N LEU A 154 -5.70 -20.85 21.84
CA LEU A 154 -4.35 -20.93 22.39
C LEU A 154 -4.32 -21.38 23.85
N LYS A 155 -5.40 -21.16 24.60
CA LYS A 155 -5.49 -21.53 26.03
C LYS A 155 -6.06 -22.93 26.22
N LEU A 156 -7.03 -23.29 25.39
CA LEU A 156 -7.72 -24.58 25.44
C LEU A 156 -7.87 -25.13 24.02
N PRO A 157 -7.36 -26.36 23.74
CA PRO A 157 -7.54 -26.99 22.44
C PRO A 157 -9.03 -27.07 22.07
N GLN A 158 -9.38 -26.45 20.95
CA GLN A 158 -10.74 -26.43 20.42
C GLN A 158 -10.74 -26.42 18.90
N PRO A 159 -11.80 -26.93 18.25
CA PRO A 159 -11.97 -26.79 16.81
C PRO A 159 -11.96 -25.32 16.39
N ILE A 160 -11.26 -25.01 15.30
CA ILE A 160 -11.25 -23.68 14.69
C ILE A 160 -12.44 -23.59 13.74
N ASP A 161 -13.31 -22.60 13.94
CA ASP A 161 -14.38 -22.26 13.00
C ASP A 161 -13.88 -21.21 12.00
N PRO A 162 -13.64 -21.58 10.72
CA PRO A 162 -13.11 -20.66 9.72
C PRO A 162 -13.97 -19.40 9.50
N LEU A 163 -15.27 -19.47 9.79
CA LEU A 163 -16.18 -18.33 9.64
C LEU A 163 -15.77 -17.12 10.49
N ILE A 164 -15.16 -17.34 11.65
CA ILE A 164 -14.72 -16.25 12.52
C ILE A 164 -13.66 -15.41 11.81
N ALA A 165 -12.62 -16.04 11.26
CA ALA A 165 -11.58 -15.32 10.52
C ALA A 165 -12.12 -14.73 9.21
N ILE A 166 -12.91 -15.49 8.44
CA ILE A 166 -13.51 -15.03 7.18
C ILE A 166 -14.31 -13.73 7.40
N ASN A 167 -15.22 -13.73 8.37
CA ASN A 167 -16.04 -12.56 8.68
C ASN A 167 -15.21 -11.40 9.23
N SER A 168 -14.24 -11.68 10.11
CA SER A 168 -13.38 -10.64 10.71
C SER A 168 -12.49 -9.95 9.67
N LEU A 169 -12.12 -10.69 8.61
CA LEU A 169 -11.35 -10.18 7.47
C LEU A 169 -12.23 -9.54 6.38
N GLY A 170 -13.55 -9.52 6.53
CA GLY A 170 -14.47 -8.99 5.52
C GLY A 170 -14.55 -9.84 4.24
N LEU A 171 -14.19 -11.12 4.33
CA LEU A 171 -14.25 -12.07 3.22
C LEU A 171 -15.66 -12.67 3.11
N THR A 172 -15.98 -13.20 1.93
CA THR A 172 -17.25 -13.89 1.68
C THR A 172 -17.02 -15.39 1.60
N LEU A 173 -17.78 -16.18 2.36
CA LEU A 173 -17.78 -17.64 2.22
C LEU A 173 -18.80 -18.08 1.17
N LEU A 174 -18.38 -18.95 0.26
CA LEU A 174 -19.24 -19.73 -0.63
C LEU A 174 -19.07 -21.22 -0.32
N GLU A 175 -20.09 -21.87 0.19
CA GLU A 175 -20.05 -23.32 0.42
C GLU A 175 -20.32 -24.05 -0.89
N SER A 176 -19.29 -24.71 -1.45
CA SER A 176 -19.43 -25.50 -2.67
C SER A 176 -18.30 -26.52 -2.78
N PRO A 177 -18.61 -27.80 -3.12
CA PRO A 177 -17.58 -28.80 -3.33
C PRO A 177 -16.60 -28.36 -4.42
N LEU A 178 -15.30 -28.45 -4.14
CA LEU A 178 -14.25 -28.12 -5.13
C LEU A 178 -13.73 -29.36 -5.88
N SER A 179 -14.01 -30.55 -5.35
CA SER A 179 -13.54 -31.82 -5.92
C SER A 179 -14.52 -32.96 -5.59
N PRO A 180 -14.59 -34.03 -6.41
CA PRO A 180 -15.47 -35.17 -6.17
C PRO A 180 -15.23 -35.91 -4.85
N ASP A 181 -13.98 -35.89 -4.38
CA ASP A 181 -13.49 -36.66 -3.24
C ASP A 181 -13.15 -35.78 -2.02
N GLY A 182 -13.33 -34.46 -2.12
CA GLY A 182 -12.95 -33.52 -1.07
C GLY A 182 -11.43 -33.37 -0.89
N SER A 183 -10.63 -33.76 -1.89
CA SER A 183 -9.17 -33.54 -1.89
C SER A 183 -8.80 -32.06 -1.87
N ILE A 184 -9.63 -31.22 -2.49
CA ILE A 184 -9.57 -29.76 -2.39
C ILE A 184 -10.59 -29.31 -1.34
N ARG A 185 -10.10 -28.76 -0.23
CA ARG A 185 -10.90 -28.34 0.94
C ARG A 185 -11.17 -26.84 1.01
N GLY A 186 -10.57 -26.07 0.12
CA GLY A 186 -10.77 -24.64 0.09
C GLY A 186 -10.03 -23.97 -1.06
N GLN A 187 -10.57 -22.87 -1.56
CA GLN A 187 -9.97 -22.03 -2.59
C GLN A 187 -10.29 -20.57 -2.32
N SER A 188 -9.26 -19.70 -2.31
CA SER A 188 -9.43 -18.26 -2.11
C SER A 188 -9.25 -17.51 -3.43
N HIS A 189 -10.13 -16.54 -3.68
CA HIS A 189 -10.15 -15.74 -4.90
C HIS A 189 -9.80 -14.29 -4.63
N PHE A 190 -8.66 -13.84 -5.17
CA PHE A 190 -8.16 -12.47 -5.00
C PHE A 190 -8.61 -11.51 -6.10
N ARG A 191 -9.34 -12.00 -7.11
CA ARG A 191 -9.90 -11.24 -8.22
C ARG A 191 -11.23 -11.86 -8.62
N SER A 192 -12.11 -11.05 -9.20
CA SER A 192 -13.34 -11.56 -9.79
C SER A 192 -13.02 -12.46 -11.01
N GLU A 193 -13.48 -13.70 -10.98
CA GLU A 193 -13.15 -14.71 -11.99
C GLU A 193 -14.20 -15.81 -12.10
N LEU A 194 -13.97 -16.77 -13.00
CA LEU A 194 -14.75 -18.01 -13.09
C LEU A 194 -14.06 -19.09 -12.26
N ALA A 195 -14.63 -19.41 -11.10
CA ALA A 195 -14.19 -20.52 -10.26
C ALA A 195 -14.78 -21.83 -10.75
N ARG A 196 -13.98 -22.90 -10.72
CA ARG A 196 -14.41 -24.25 -11.08
C ARG A 196 -14.80 -25.01 -9.82
N VAL A 197 -16.07 -25.41 -9.72
CA VAL A 197 -16.60 -26.19 -8.60
C VAL A 197 -17.15 -27.52 -9.08
N TYR A 198 -17.21 -28.50 -8.20
CA TYR A 198 -17.76 -29.82 -8.47
C TYR A 198 -19.24 -29.89 -8.08
N ASP A 199 -20.05 -30.46 -8.97
CA ASP A 199 -21.47 -30.72 -8.73
C ASP A 199 -21.70 -32.22 -8.58
N HIS A 200 -21.95 -32.67 -7.34
CA HIS A 200 -22.25 -34.08 -7.04
C HIS A 200 -23.57 -34.55 -7.65
N THR A 201 -24.50 -33.65 -8.00
CA THR A 201 -25.78 -34.01 -8.63
C THR A 201 -25.55 -34.54 -10.04
N TYR A 202 -24.65 -33.88 -10.78
CA TYR A 202 -24.36 -34.19 -12.18
C TYR A 202 -23.00 -34.87 -12.38
N ASN A 203 -22.31 -35.20 -11.28
CA ASN A 203 -20.95 -35.76 -11.26
C ASN A 203 -19.97 -35.04 -12.21
N SER A 204 -20.07 -33.72 -12.29
CA SER A 204 -19.31 -32.92 -13.26
C SER A 204 -18.89 -31.58 -12.67
N TYR A 205 -17.95 -30.91 -13.34
CA TYR A 205 -17.53 -29.58 -12.95
C TYR A 205 -18.37 -28.52 -13.64
N LYS A 206 -18.71 -27.46 -12.89
CA LYS A 206 -19.33 -26.24 -13.41
C LYS A 206 -18.50 -25.03 -13.04
N SER A 207 -18.68 -23.96 -13.79
CA SER A 207 -18.05 -22.67 -13.52
C SER A 207 -19.03 -21.74 -12.82
N LEU A 208 -18.59 -21.06 -11.77
CA LEU A 208 -19.32 -20.03 -11.06
C LEU A 208 -18.58 -18.71 -11.19
N VAL A 209 -19.31 -17.61 -11.41
CA VAL A 209 -18.72 -16.28 -11.29
C VAL A 209 -18.55 -15.99 -9.81
N VAL A 210 -17.32 -15.72 -9.39
CA VAL A 210 -17.00 -15.34 -8.01
C VAL A 210 -16.38 -13.96 -7.99
N SER A 211 -16.68 -13.19 -6.94
CA SER A 211 -16.09 -11.88 -6.70
C SER A 211 -14.76 -12.01 -5.97
N GLU A 212 -13.91 -11.00 -6.09
CA GLU A 212 -12.74 -10.87 -5.22
C GLU A 212 -13.10 -10.91 -3.73
N GLY A 213 -12.26 -11.52 -2.91
CA GLY A 213 -12.52 -11.73 -1.49
C GLY A 213 -13.44 -12.92 -1.19
N THR A 214 -13.76 -13.75 -2.18
CA THR A 214 -14.52 -14.98 -1.97
C THR A 214 -13.59 -16.13 -1.58
N VAL A 215 -13.95 -16.86 -0.52
CA VAL A 215 -13.39 -18.15 -0.15
C VAL A 215 -14.44 -19.21 -0.43
N ILE A 216 -14.09 -20.21 -1.23
CA ILE A 216 -14.92 -21.40 -1.44
C ILE A 216 -14.43 -22.48 -0.50
N LEU A 217 -15.32 -23.11 0.27
CA LEU A 217 -15.04 -24.29 1.10
C LEU A 217 -15.94 -25.45 0.69
#